data_AF-A0A2I1M1M9-F1
#
_entry.id   AF-A0A2I1M1M9-F1
#
_cell.length_a   1.000
_cell.length_b   1.000
_cell.length_c   1.000
_cell.angle_alpha   90.00
_cell.angle_beta   90.00
_cell.angle_gamma   90.00
#
_symmetry.space_group_name_H-M   'P 1'
#
loop_
_entity.id
_entity.type
_entity.pdbx_description
1 polymer ?
#
loop_
_entity_poly.entity_id
_entity_poly.type
_entity_poly.pdbx_seq_one_letter_code
_entity_poly.pdbx_strand_id
1 'polypeptide(L)'
;MIIMDLQLRRKDVEYSFPSIIKVGYCELQYTLKALDMERVGYTSGINGWNCDVFRLESGLALTTGYRPFGNVRVDSDRLRALEEAVQAVPWEYCDKRARVARKGIESIIEDITSGAFKPTR
;
A
#
# COMPACT_ATOMS: atom_id res chain seq x y z
N MET A 1 9.27 14.32 10.62
CA MET A 1 8.66 14.28 9.28
C MET A 1 7.26 14.87 9.42
N ILE A 2 7.00 16.04 8.82
CA ILE A 2 5.67 16.67 8.90
C ILE A 2 4.76 15.86 7.97
N ILE A 3 3.83 15.09 8.55
CA ILE A 3 2.75 14.45 7.79
C ILE A 3 1.90 15.60 7.26
N MET A 4 2.00 15.86 5.96
CA MET A 4 1.18 16.86 5.30
C MET A 4 -0.07 16.14 4.80
N ASP A 5 -1.24 16.49 5.31
CA ASP A 5 -2.54 16.02 4.82
C ASP A 5 -2.83 16.65 3.44
N LEU A 6 -2.03 16.25 2.45
CA LEU A 6 -2.11 16.75 1.09
C LEU A 6 -3.21 15.99 0.34
N GLN A 7 -4.23 16.72 -0.09
CA GLN A 7 -5.23 16.18 -1.00
C GLN A 7 -4.65 16.11 -2.42
N LEU A 8 -4.59 14.90 -2.96
CA LEU A 8 -4.10 14.58 -4.29
C LEU A 8 -5.27 14.38 -5.26
N ARG A 9 -5.05 14.72 -6.53
CA ARG A 9 -5.97 14.34 -7.60
C ARG A 9 -5.52 12.99 -8.15
N ARG A 10 -6.46 12.06 -8.33
CA ARG A 10 -6.21 10.72 -8.89
C ARG A 10 -5.33 10.75 -10.15
N LYS A 11 -5.64 11.66 -11.09
CA LYS A 11 -4.89 11.83 -12.35
C LYS A 11 -3.41 12.18 -12.14
N ASP A 12 -3.08 12.93 -11.08
CA ASP A 12 -1.70 13.34 -10.80
C ASP A 12 -0.93 12.16 -10.20
N VAL A 13 -1.60 11.31 -9.41
CA VAL A 13 -1.03 10.06 -8.89
C VAL A 13 -0.79 9.07 -10.02
N GLU A 14 -1.78 8.84 -10.89
CA GLU A 14 -1.67 7.96 -12.07
C GLU A 14 -0.59 8.44 -13.06
N TYR A 15 -0.36 9.75 -13.17
CA TYR A 15 0.73 10.30 -13.97
C TYR A 15 2.11 10.08 -13.30
N SER A 16 2.19 10.20 -11.97
CA SER A 16 3.44 10.14 -11.23
C SER A 16 3.93 8.71 -10.96
N PHE A 17 3.02 7.74 -10.92
CA PHE A 17 3.29 6.35 -10.58
C PHE A 17 2.76 5.43 -11.69
N PRO A 18 3.64 4.89 -12.55
CA PRO A 18 3.25 3.97 -13.62
C PRO A 18 2.55 2.70 -13.12
N SER A 19 2.89 2.28 -11.90
CA SER A 19 2.35 1.10 -11.25
C SER A 19 1.79 1.46 -9.89
N ILE A 20 0.49 1.26 -9.71
CA ILE A 20 -0.25 1.57 -8.49
C ILE A 20 -0.95 0.31 -8.01
N ILE A 21 -0.54 -0.15 -6.83
CA ILE A 21 -1.16 -1.27 -6.13
C ILE A 21 -2.44 -0.75 -5.48
N LYS A 22 -3.58 -1.36 -5.83
CA LYS A 22 -4.84 -1.10 -5.12
C LYS A 22 -5.07 -2.14 -4.05
N VAL A 23 -5.32 -1.69 -2.83
CA VAL A 23 -5.59 -2.52 -1.66
C VAL A 23 -6.87 -2.02 -1.00
N GLY A 24 -7.75 -2.93 -0.62
CA GLY A 24 -9.00 -2.63 0.07
C GLY A 24 -8.78 -1.96 1.44
N TYR A 25 -9.89 -1.52 2.03
CA TYR A 25 -9.87 -0.93 3.36
C TYR A 25 -9.40 -1.96 4.40
N CYS A 26 -8.45 -1.57 5.26
CA CYS A 26 -7.89 -2.38 6.33
C CYS A 26 -7.18 -3.70 5.94
N GLU A 27 -7.00 -4.01 4.65
CA GLU A 27 -6.33 -5.26 4.24
C GLU A 27 -4.84 -5.32 4.59
N LEU A 28 -4.20 -4.16 4.87
CA LEU A 28 -2.77 -4.06 5.25
C LEU A 28 -2.55 -3.14 6.46
N GLN A 29 -3.52 -3.00 7.35
CA GLN A 29 -3.49 -2.06 8.48
C GLN A 29 -2.28 -2.25 9.41
N TYR A 30 -2.01 -3.48 9.86
CA TYR A 30 -0.87 -3.82 10.71
C TYR A 30 0.44 -3.70 9.96
N THR A 31 0.46 -4.10 8.70
CA THR A 31 1.63 -3.97 7.82
C THR A 31 2.05 -2.51 7.68
N LEU A 32 1.11 -1.61 7.33
CA LEU A 32 1.37 -0.18 7.18
C LEU A 32 1.83 0.46 8.50
N LYS A 33 1.16 0.10 9.61
CA LYS A 33 1.50 0.62 10.95
C LYS A 33 2.87 0.16 11.43
N ALA A 34 3.32 -1.04 11.03
CA ALA A 34 4.63 -1.57 11.39
C ALA A 34 5.78 -0.91 10.61
N LEU A 35 5.49 -0.37 9.43
CA LEU A 35 6.51 0.15 8.51
C LEU A 35 6.73 1.66 8.59
N ASP A 36 5.85 2.39 9.28
CA ASP A 36 5.83 3.86 9.24
C ASP A 36 5.94 4.40 7.80
N MET A 37 5.15 3.80 6.90
CA MET A 37 5.27 4.06 5.46
C MET A 37 5.06 5.55 5.14
N GLU A 38 5.82 6.03 4.17
CA GLU A 38 5.71 7.40 3.68
C GLU A 38 4.37 7.62 2.96
N ARG A 39 3.41 8.18 3.71
CA ARG A 39 2.14 8.67 3.17
C ARG A 39 2.41 9.97 2.39
N VAL A 40 2.16 9.93 1.09
CA VAL A 40 2.30 11.09 0.19
C VAL A 40 1.11 12.03 0.31
N GLY A 41 -0.07 11.48 0.60
CA GLY A 41 -1.31 12.22 0.73
C GLY A 41 -2.53 11.31 0.68
N TYR A 42 -3.68 11.89 0.36
CA TYR A 42 -4.95 11.17 0.21
C TYR A 42 -5.74 11.68 -0.98
N THR A 43 -6.69 10.89 -1.45
CA THR A 43 -7.71 11.35 -2.40
C THR A 43 -9.07 11.41 -1.73
N SER A 44 -9.93 12.30 -2.20
CA SER A 44 -11.30 12.44 -1.72
C SER A 44 -12.26 12.65 -2.89
N GLY A 45 -13.54 12.37 -2.66
CA GLY A 45 -14.63 12.57 -3.59
C GLY A 45 -15.83 13.22 -2.91
N ILE A 46 -17.01 13.07 -3.52
CA ILE A 46 -18.27 13.66 -3.03
C ILE A 46 -18.56 13.23 -1.57
N ASN A 47 -18.22 11.99 -1.21
CA ASN A 47 -18.48 11.42 0.11
C ASN A 47 -17.29 11.57 1.09
N GLY A 48 -16.36 12.48 0.82
CA GLY A 48 -15.17 12.67 1.64
C GLY A 48 -14.01 11.73 1.25
N TRP A 49 -13.25 11.26 2.23
CA TRP A 49 -12.02 10.49 2.02
C TRP A 49 -12.26 9.20 1.23
N ASN A 50 -11.48 9.00 0.16
CA ASN A 50 -11.54 7.81 -0.67
C ASN A 50 -10.46 6.81 -0.27
N CYS A 51 -9.20 7.24 -0.30
CA CYS A 51 -8.05 6.41 0.01
C CYS A 51 -6.81 7.25 0.33
N ASP A 52 -5.89 6.67 1.09
CA ASP A 52 -4.53 7.16 1.24
C ASP A 52 -3.64 6.68 0.11
N VAL A 53 -2.56 7.43 -0.14
CA VAL A 53 -1.55 7.13 -1.15
C VAL A 53 -0.19 7.07 -0.47
N PHE A 54 0.46 5.92 -0.56
CA PHE A 54 1.78 5.66 -0.02
C PHE A 54 2.78 5.50 -1.16
N ARG A 55 3.97 6.09 -1.01
CA ARG A 55 5.07 5.89 -1.94
C ARG A 55 5.75 4.57 -1.60
N LEU A 56 5.98 3.75 -2.61
CA LEU A 56 6.85 2.58 -2.55
C LEU A 56 8.13 2.84 -3.36
N GLU A 57 9.06 1.90 -3.31
CA GLU A 57 10.27 1.93 -4.13
C GLU A 57 9.97 1.79 -5.63
N SER A 58 10.96 2.10 -6.47
CA SER A 58 10.93 1.85 -7.93
C SER A 58 9.80 2.53 -8.70
N GLY A 59 9.25 3.63 -8.18
CA GLY A 59 8.16 4.36 -8.83
C GLY A 59 6.79 3.69 -8.67
N LEU A 60 6.65 2.78 -7.69
CA LEU A 60 5.37 2.20 -7.32
C LEU A 60 4.66 3.08 -6.27
N ALA A 61 3.34 3.06 -6.29
CA ALA A 61 2.52 3.56 -5.20
C ALA A 61 1.57 2.47 -4.69
N LEU A 62 1.13 2.62 -3.45
CA LEU A 62 0.08 1.83 -2.85
C LEU A 62 -1.08 2.74 -2.46
N THR A 63 -2.30 2.37 -2.86
CA THR A 63 -3.51 3.04 -2.39
C THR A 63 -4.32 2.11 -1.51
N THR A 64 -4.80 2.62 -0.37
CA THR A 64 -5.70 1.89 0.52
C THR A 64 -6.80 2.78 1.07
N GLY A 65 -8.02 2.25 1.11
CA GLY A 65 -9.18 2.96 1.64
C GLY A 65 -10.51 2.39 1.18
N TYR A 66 -11.57 3.19 1.27
CA TYR A 66 -12.90 2.81 0.81
C TYR A 66 -13.02 2.75 -0.72
N ARG A 67 -12.27 3.60 -1.43
CA ARG A 67 -12.29 3.70 -2.89
C ARG A 67 -10.86 3.80 -3.46
N PRO A 68 -10.01 2.79 -3.23
CA PRO A 68 -8.65 2.75 -3.75
C PRO A 68 -8.67 2.62 -5.27
N PHE A 69 -7.60 3.05 -5.92
CA PHE A 69 -7.43 2.96 -7.36
C PHE A 69 -6.03 2.47 -7.71
N GLY A 70 -5.90 1.82 -8.86
CA GLY A 70 -4.62 1.32 -9.34
C GLY A 70 -4.77 0.28 -10.43
N ASN A 71 -3.68 0.06 -11.16
CA ASN A 71 -3.57 -0.87 -12.28
C ASN A 71 -2.92 -2.21 -11.90
N VAL A 72 -2.50 -2.37 -10.63
CA VAL A 72 -1.95 -3.60 -10.07
C VAL A 72 -2.87 -4.11 -8.95
N ARG A 73 -3.20 -5.40 -8.97
CA ARG A 73 -4.11 -6.03 -8.00
C ARG A 73 -3.48 -7.25 -7.36
N VAL A 74 -2.88 -7.11 -6.17
CA VAL A 74 -2.37 -8.27 -5.43
C VAL A 74 -3.51 -9.25 -5.10
N ASP A 75 -3.21 -10.54 -5.15
CA ASP A 75 -4.13 -11.59 -4.73
C ASP A 75 -4.54 -11.38 -3.25
N SER A 76 -5.83 -11.51 -2.96
CA SER A 76 -6.37 -11.21 -1.63
C SER A 76 -5.92 -12.22 -0.57
N ASP A 77 -5.70 -13.50 -0.93
CA ASP A 77 -5.19 -14.49 0.02
C ASP A 77 -3.72 -14.18 0.37
N ARG A 78 -2.96 -13.67 -0.60
CA ARG A 78 -1.58 -13.21 -0.35
C ARG A 78 -1.53 -12.01 0.60
N LEU A 79 -2.40 -11.01 0.40
CA LEU A 79 -2.52 -9.86 1.30
C LEU A 79 -2.89 -10.30 2.72
N ARG A 80 -3.88 -11.21 2.85
CA ARG A 80 -4.30 -11.75 4.13
C ARG A 80 -3.17 -12.50 4.84
N ALA A 81 -2.44 -13.36 4.13
CA ALA A 81 -1.33 -14.12 4.71
C ALA A 81 -0.21 -13.20 5.22
N LEU A 82 0.09 -12.12 4.50
CA LEU A 82 1.03 -11.09 4.96
C LEU A 82 0.53 -10.43 6.24
N GLU A 83 -0.72 -9.96 6.22
CA GLU A 83 -1.31 -9.24 7.34
C GLU A 83 -1.38 -10.10 8.61
N GLU A 84 -1.78 -11.38 8.48
CA GLU A 84 -1.78 -12.38 9.56
C GLU A 84 -0.37 -12.60 10.12
N ALA A 85 0.64 -12.73 9.25
CA ALA A 85 2.03 -12.92 9.66
C ALA A 85 2.57 -11.71 10.45
N VAL A 86 2.21 -10.48 10.04
CA VAL A 86 2.57 -9.26 10.77
C VAL A 86 1.80 -9.16 12.09
N GLN A 87 0.51 -9.50 12.10
CA GLN A 87 -0.33 -9.45 13.29
C GLN A 87 0.13 -10.44 14.36
N ALA A 88 0.60 -11.63 13.95
CA ALA A 88 1.10 -12.68 14.84
C ALA A 88 2.36 -12.30 15.64
N VAL A 89 3.12 -11.29 15.20
CA VAL A 89 4.29 -10.80 15.94
C VAL A 89 3.82 -9.83 17.02
N PRO A 90 4.03 -10.06 18.33
CA PRO A 90 3.54 -9.14 19.37
C PRO A 90 4.04 -7.69 19.21
N TRP A 91 3.26 -6.71 19.67
CA TRP A 91 3.52 -5.28 19.41
C TRP A 91 4.82 -4.78 20.05
N GLU A 92 5.24 -5.44 21.14
CA GLU A 92 6.48 -5.16 21.86
C GLU A 92 7.73 -5.46 21.01
N TYR A 93 7.61 -6.32 19.99
CA TYR A 93 8.68 -6.67 19.07
C TYR A 93 8.59 -5.86 17.77
N CYS A 94 8.58 -4.53 17.89
CA CYS A 94 8.41 -3.61 16.77
C CYS A 94 9.40 -3.87 15.62
N ASP A 95 10.69 -4.09 15.93
CA ASP A 95 11.71 -4.40 14.93
C ASP A 95 11.42 -5.69 14.16
N LYS A 96 10.96 -6.74 14.86
CA LYS A 96 10.63 -8.02 14.22
C LYS A 96 9.39 -7.86 13.35
N ARG A 97 8.38 -7.15 13.84
CA ARG A 97 7.14 -6.86 13.11
C ARG A 97 7.42 -6.07 11.83
N ALA A 98 8.24 -5.01 11.93
CA ALA A 98 8.68 -4.21 10.79
C ALA A 98 9.48 -5.04 9.77
N ARG A 99 10.34 -5.96 10.21
CA ARG A 99 11.07 -6.87 9.31
C ARG A 99 10.15 -7.82 8.54
N VAL A 100 9.12 -8.38 9.19
CA VAL A 100 8.14 -9.25 8.52
C VAL A 100 7.34 -8.44 7.49
N ALA A 101 6.82 -7.28 7.90
CA ALA A 101 6.07 -6.39 7.02
C ALA A 101 6.90 -5.96 5.80
N ARG A 102 8.17 -5.59 6.03
CA ARG A 102 9.08 -5.12 4.96
C ARG A 102 9.33 -6.22 3.93
N LYS A 103 9.70 -7.42 4.39
CA LYS A 103 9.93 -8.58 3.51
C LYS A 103 8.69 -8.93 2.68
N GLY A 104 7.50 -8.83 3.27
CA GLY A 104 6.26 -9.09 2.56
C GLY A 104 5.98 -8.09 1.45
N ILE A 105 6.17 -6.79 1.74
CA ILE A 105 6.03 -5.74 0.73
C ILE A 105 7.10 -5.87 -0.35
N GLU A 106 8.36 -6.11 0.01
CA GLU A 106 9.47 -6.34 -0.94
C GLU A 106 9.15 -7.49 -1.89
N SER A 107 8.68 -8.62 -1.38
CA SER A 107 8.26 -9.76 -2.20
C SER A 107 7.11 -9.40 -3.15
N ILE A 108 6.15 -8.57 -2.72
CA ILE A 108 5.08 -8.08 -3.61
C ILE A 108 5.67 -7.19 -4.71
N ILE A 109 6.60 -6.29 -4.38
CA ILE A 109 7.26 -5.41 -5.35
C ILE A 109 8.08 -6.23 -6.36
N GLU A 110 8.83 -7.23 -5.91
CA GLU A 110 9.60 -8.13 -6.78
C GLU A 110 8.73 -8.86 -7.80
N ASP A 111 7.57 -9.38 -7.38
CA ASP A 111 6.64 -10.06 -8.28
C ASP A 111 6.01 -9.11 -9.32
N ILE A 112 5.76 -7.86 -8.92
CA ILE A 112 5.27 -6.84 -9.85
C ILE A 112 6.35 -6.46 -10.86
N THR A 113 7.58 -6.29 -10.39
CA THR A 113 8.71 -5.81 -11.22
C THR A 113 9.22 -6.91 -12.16
N SER A 114 9.14 -8.17 -11.76
CA SER A 114 9.49 -9.32 -12.60
C SER A 114 8.43 -9.66 -13.67
N GLY A 115 7.30 -8.94 -13.69
CA GLY A 115 6.23 -9.15 -14.67
C GLY A 115 5.31 -10.33 -14.36
N ALA A 116 5.36 -10.89 -13.15
CA ALA A 116 4.43 -11.94 -12.71
C ALA A 116 2.98 -11.42 -12.57
N PHE A 117 2.79 -10.09 -12.58
CA PHE A 117 1.50 -9.44 -12.45
C PHE A 117 0.87 -9.07 -13.81
N LYS A 118 -0.36 -9.52 -14.05
CA LYS A 118 -1.14 -9.09 -15.23
C LYS A 118 -1.68 -7.68 -15.00
N PRO A 119 -1.34 -6.68 -15.83
CA PRO A 119 -1.91 -5.35 -15.71
C PRO A 119 -3.41 -5.42 -15.95
N THR A 120 -4.21 -4.85 -15.04
CA THR A 120 -5.64 -4.66 -15.28
C THR A 120 -5.81 -3.51 -16.26
N ARG A 121 -6.25 -3.82 -17.49
CA ARG A 121 -6.76 -2.85 -18.47
C ARG A 121 -8.02 -2.16 -17.96
#